data_AF-A0A725VF83-F1
#
_entry.id   AF-A0A725VF83-F1
#
_cell.length_a   1.000
_cell.length_b   1.000
_cell.length_c   1.000
_cell.angle_alpha   90.00
_cell.angle_beta   90.00
_cell.angle_gamma   90.00
#
_symmetry.space_group_name_H-M   'P 1'
#
loop_
_entity.id
_entity.type
_entity.pdbx_description
1 polymer ?
#
loop_
_entity_poly.entity_id
_entity_poly.type
_entity_poly.pdbx_seq_one_letter_code
_entity_poly.pdbx_strand_id
1 'polypeptide(L)'
;MEQCKNDAILEHIKNYSKHIDEFRSQANSQGIWLFISTLGCWSVNIPLIQVIAAILLFCIFIFNSKQDMTEKRAFHKIEEDIAKDIDSNLIGDSRKARLYDLGLVEKYRKAIKPVLKTSPIFIVCYIFYSISFLVFFSNLFPRMKLIFNF
;
A
#
# COMPACT_ATOMS: atom_id res chain seq x y z
N MET A 1 18.17 26.94 19.14
CA MET A 1 16.86 26.96 18.45
C MET A 1 16.85 26.00 17.26
N GLU A 2 17.88 26.01 16.41
CA GLU A 2 18.03 25.08 15.29
C GLU A 2 18.06 23.59 15.70
N GLN A 3 18.74 23.25 16.80
CA GLN A 3 18.83 21.86 17.28
C GLN A 3 17.47 21.27 17.70
N CYS A 4 16.62 22.06 18.38
CA CYS A 4 15.27 21.67 18.74
C CYS A 4 14.38 21.43 17.51
N LYS A 5 14.54 22.25 16.46
CA LYS A 5 13.86 22.06 15.16
C LYS A 5 14.35 20.82 14.43
N ASN A 6 15.65 20.55 14.48
CA ASN A 6 16.26 19.36 13.89
C ASN A 6 15.74 18.05 14.54
N ASP A 7 15.58 18.05 15.86
CA ASP A 7 15.04 16.90 16.59
C ASP A 7 13.55 16.66 16.27
N ALA A 8 12.76 17.73 16.17
CA ALA A 8 11.35 17.65 15.77
C ALA A 8 11.18 17.08 14.35
N ILE A 9 12.02 17.52 13.39
CA ILE A 9 12.03 17.00 12.02
C ILE A 9 12.40 15.52 11.99
N LEU A 10 13.40 15.10 12.78
CA LEU A 10 13.79 13.70 12.88
C LEU A 10 12.66 12.83 13.46
N GLU A 11 11.93 13.34 14.44
CA GLU A 11 10.74 12.68 14.97
C GLU A 11 9.64 12.56 13.92
N HIS A 12 9.41 13.60 13.11
CA HIS A 12 8.48 13.56 11.98
C HIS A 12 8.85 12.50 10.93
N ILE A 13 10.13 12.38 10.57
CA ILE A 13 10.62 11.34 9.66
C ILE A 13 10.43 9.94 10.26
N LYS A 14 10.68 9.76 11.57
CA LYS A 14 10.42 8.49 12.27
C LYS A 14 8.94 8.13 12.27
N ASN A 15 8.06 9.10 12.53
CA ASN A 15 6.62 8.90 12.49
C ASN A 15 6.14 8.53 11.09
N TYR A 16 6.72 9.13 10.04
CA TYR A 16 6.46 8.73 8.65
C TYR A 16 6.86 7.28 8.36
N SER A 17 8.04 6.85 8.82
CA SER A 17 8.47 5.45 8.69
C SER A 17 7.51 4.50 9.43
N LYS A 18 7.12 4.85 10.65
CA LYS A 18 6.16 4.05 11.44
C LYS A 18 4.81 3.93 10.74
N HIS A 19 4.33 5.03 10.15
CA HIS A 19 3.09 5.05 9.38
C HIS A 19 3.13 4.11 8.16
N ILE A 20 4.28 3.99 7.49
CA ILE A 20 4.48 3.02 6.40
C ILE A 20 4.38 1.58 6.93
N ASP A 21 4.96 1.28 8.09
CA ASP A 21 4.92 -0.05 8.69
C ASP A 21 3.51 -0.42 9.20
N GLU A 22 2.79 0.53 9.78
CA GLU A 22 1.39 0.39 10.16
C GLU A 22 0.51 0.08 8.92
N PHE A 23 0.75 0.77 7.80
CA PHE A 23 0.08 0.47 6.54
C PHE A 23 0.32 -0.94 6.05
N ARG A 24 1.57 -1.39 6.10
CA ARG A 24 1.95 -2.76 5.71
C ARG A 24 1.31 -3.81 6.61
N SER A 25 1.21 -3.55 7.92
CA SER A 25 0.57 -4.44 8.88
C SER A 25 -0.95 -4.54 8.63
N GLN A 26 -1.63 -3.41 8.43
CA GLN A 26 -3.05 -3.39 8.11
C GLN A 26 -3.35 -4.11 6.79
N ALA A 27 -2.58 -3.85 5.73
CA ALA A 27 -2.73 -4.56 4.46
C ALA A 27 -2.54 -6.08 4.62
N ASN A 28 -1.63 -6.52 5.50
CA ASN A 28 -1.40 -7.93 5.79
C ASN A 28 -2.60 -8.59 6.48
N SER A 29 -3.21 -7.90 7.46
CA SER A 29 -4.43 -8.36 8.15
C SER A 29 -5.63 -8.40 7.21
N GLN A 30 -5.86 -7.32 6.45
CA GLN A 30 -6.95 -7.24 5.48
C GLN A 30 -6.77 -8.22 4.32
N GLY A 31 -5.54 -8.65 4.03
CA GLY A 31 -5.24 -9.64 2.99
C GLY A 31 -6.00 -10.96 3.21
N ILE A 32 -6.21 -11.36 4.46
CA ILE A 32 -7.00 -12.56 4.79
C ILE A 32 -8.46 -12.38 4.35
N TRP A 33 -9.05 -11.21 4.58
CA TRP A 33 -10.41 -10.89 4.14
C TRP A 33 -10.52 -10.82 2.62
N LEU A 34 -9.50 -10.29 1.94
CA LEU A 34 -9.41 -10.34 0.48
C LEU A 34 -9.44 -11.79 -0.02
N PHE A 35 -8.67 -12.67 0.60
CA PHE A 35 -8.63 -14.09 0.23
C PHE A 35 -9.98 -14.81 0.43
N ILE A 36 -10.56 -14.71 1.62
CA ILE A 36 -11.84 -15.36 1.95
C ILE A 36 -12.96 -14.84 1.02
N SER A 37 -13.01 -13.53 0.79
CA SER A 37 -14.03 -12.94 -0.08
C SER A 37 -13.82 -13.30 -1.55
N THR A 38 -12.57 -13.48 -1.99
CA THR A 38 -12.26 -13.98 -3.34
C THR A 38 -12.79 -15.40 -3.51
N LEU A 39 -12.61 -16.28 -2.52
CA LEU A 39 -13.23 -17.62 -2.52
C LEU A 39 -14.76 -17.54 -2.60
N GLY A 40 -15.38 -16.57 -1.91
CA GLY A 40 -16.82 -16.30 -2.04
C GLY A 40 -17.24 -15.92 -3.47
N CYS A 41 -16.40 -15.15 -4.18
CA CYS A 41 -16.66 -14.77 -5.58
C CYS A 41 -16.63 -15.98 -6.53
N TRP A 42 -15.86 -17.03 -6.23
CA TRP A 42 -15.85 -18.26 -7.03
C TRP A 42 -17.21 -19.00 -7.04
N SER A 43 -18.02 -18.81 -6.00
CA SER A 43 -19.38 -19.38 -5.91
C SER A 43 -20.43 -18.62 -6.75
N VAL A 44 -20.06 -17.48 -7.35
CA VAL A 44 -20.98 -16.67 -8.17
C VAL A 44 -21.05 -17.23 -9.59
N ASN A 45 -22.22 -17.74 -9.97
CA ASN A 45 -22.42 -18.43 -11.26
C ASN A 45 -22.58 -17.49 -12.47
N ILE A 46 -22.85 -16.20 -12.26
CA ILE A 46 -23.08 -15.23 -13.35
C ILE A 46 -21.76 -14.46 -13.60
N PRO A 47 -21.09 -14.63 -14.76
CA PRO A 47 -19.75 -14.07 -15.00
C PRO A 47 -19.66 -12.54 -14.86
N LEU A 48 -20.67 -11.81 -15.34
CA LEU A 48 -20.72 -10.35 -15.23
C LEU A 48 -20.77 -9.91 -13.76
N ILE A 49 -21.62 -10.55 -12.95
CA ILE A 49 -21.77 -10.25 -11.53
C ILE A 49 -20.50 -10.65 -10.77
N GLN A 50 -19.86 -11.76 -11.15
CA GLN A 50 -18.61 -12.21 -10.56
C GLN A 50 -17.47 -11.19 -10.74
N VAL A 51 -17.33 -10.62 -11.93
CA VAL A 51 -16.34 -9.55 -12.19
C VAL A 51 -16.67 -8.28 -11.40
N ILE A 52 -17.95 -7.87 -11.37
CA ILE A 52 -18.38 -6.71 -10.57
C ILE A 52 -18.09 -6.93 -9.08
N ALA A 53 -18.40 -8.12 -8.55
CA ALA A 53 -18.14 -8.48 -7.15
C ALA A 53 -16.64 -8.42 -6.84
N ALA A 54 -15.79 -8.93 -7.73
CA ALA A 54 -14.34 -8.83 -7.57
C ALA A 54 -13.85 -7.37 -7.55
N ILE A 55 -14.36 -6.51 -8.44
CA ILE A 55 -14.03 -5.07 -8.45
C ILE A 55 -14.45 -4.41 -7.14
N LEU A 56 -15.68 -4.64 -6.68
CA LEU A 56 -16.19 -4.08 -5.43
C LEU A 56 -15.38 -4.56 -4.23
N LEU A 57 -15.02 -5.85 -4.19
CA LEU A 57 -14.15 -6.42 -3.17
C LEU A 57 -12.80 -5.70 -3.12
N PHE A 58 -12.19 -5.44 -4.27
CA PHE A 58 -10.92 -4.72 -4.32
C PHE A 58 -11.06 -3.27 -3.82
N CYS A 59 -12.14 -2.58 -4.16
CA CYS A 59 -12.44 -1.25 -3.64
C CYS A 59 -12.61 -1.26 -2.12
N ILE A 60 -13.38 -2.21 -1.57
CA ILE A 60 -13.59 -2.37 -0.12
C ILE A 60 -12.26 -2.69 0.57
N PHE A 61 -11.44 -3.57 0.00
CA PHE A 61 -10.12 -3.89 0.52
C PHE A 61 -9.23 -2.65 0.61
N ILE A 62 -9.18 -1.81 -0.43
CA ILE A 62 -8.42 -0.56 -0.40
C ILE A 62 -8.94 0.40 0.67
N PHE A 63 -10.26 0.50 0.81
CA PHE A 63 -10.89 1.37 1.79
C PHE A 63 -10.57 0.92 3.23
N ASN A 64 -10.79 -0.37 3.53
CA ASN A 64 -10.52 -0.94 4.85
C ASN A 64 -9.03 -0.91 5.20
N SER A 65 -8.15 -1.11 4.20
CA SER A 65 -6.70 -1.00 4.39
C SER A 65 -6.22 0.43 4.73
N LYS A 66 -7.11 1.43 4.71
CA LYS A 66 -6.82 2.83 5.10
C LYS A 66 -7.64 3.30 6.30
N GLN A 67 -8.60 2.51 6.78
CA GLN A 67 -9.60 2.97 7.74
C GLN A 67 -9.01 3.20 9.13
N ASP A 68 -8.11 2.32 9.58
CA ASP A 68 -7.52 2.36 10.93
C ASP A 68 -6.20 3.15 10.98
N MET A 69 -5.97 4.05 10.02
CA MET A 69 -4.75 4.86 10.02
C MET A 69 -4.96 6.19 10.73
N THR A 70 -4.05 6.46 11.68
CA THR A 70 -3.98 7.74 12.40
C THR A 70 -3.77 8.91 11.44
N GLU A 71 -3.03 8.71 10.35
CA GLU A 71 -2.77 9.70 9.31
C GLU A 71 -3.42 9.25 7.98
N LYS A 72 -4.39 10.02 7.47
CA LYS A 72 -5.17 9.66 6.26
C LYS A 72 -4.63 10.33 4.99
N ARG A 73 -3.66 11.23 5.12
CA ARG A 73 -3.04 11.92 3.98
C ARG A 73 -2.28 10.93 3.10
N ALA A 74 -2.20 11.23 1.81
CA ALA A 74 -1.37 10.47 0.90
C ALA A 74 0.11 10.59 1.31
N PHE A 75 0.86 9.48 1.25
CA PHE A 75 2.28 9.46 1.62
C PHE A 75 3.13 10.54 0.93
N HIS A 76 2.78 10.94 -0.30
CA HIS A 76 3.46 12.02 -1.02
C HIS A 76 3.24 13.40 -0.38
N LYS A 77 2.04 13.67 0.16
CA LYS A 77 1.78 14.94 0.86
C LYS A 77 2.56 15.02 2.16
N ILE A 78 2.64 13.91 2.90
CA ILE A 78 3.43 13.84 4.15
C ILE A 78 4.90 14.10 3.85
N GLU A 79 5.43 13.48 2.80
CA GLU A 79 6.79 13.67 2.33
C GLU A 79 7.06 15.13 1.90
N GLU A 80 6.15 15.73 1.13
CA GLU A 80 6.26 17.13 0.69
C GLU A 80 6.23 18.11 1.87
N ASP A 81 5.37 17.86 2.87
CA ASP A 81 5.28 18.66 4.08
C ASP A 81 6.59 18.57 4.90
N ILE A 82 7.16 17.37 5.06
CA ILE A 82 8.45 17.18 5.75
C ILE A 82 9.59 17.85 4.97
N ALA A 83 9.61 17.73 3.64
CA ALA A 83 10.62 18.37 2.81
C ALA A 83 10.58 19.91 2.91
N LYS A 84 9.37 20.50 2.90
CA LYS A 84 9.17 21.94 3.13
C LYS A 84 9.62 22.36 4.52
N ASP A 85 9.35 21.54 5.53
CA ASP A 85 9.77 21.81 6.91
C ASP A 85 11.30 21.80 7.03
N ILE A 86 11.98 20.83 6.40
CA ILE A 86 13.45 20.77 6.33
C ILE A 86 14.02 22.02 5.63
N ASP A 87 13.47 22.39 4.49
CA ASP A 87 13.98 23.52 3.69
C ASP A 87 13.78 24.89 4.35
N SER A 88 12.71 25.03 5.15
CA SER A 88 12.40 26.29 5.84
C SER A 88 13.09 26.43 7.20
N ASN A 89 13.42 25.33 7.87
CA ASN A 89 13.91 25.35 9.24
C ASN A 89 15.38 24.93 9.43
N LEU A 90 16.02 24.31 8.44
CA LEU A 90 17.40 23.83 8.54
C LEU A 90 18.30 24.43 7.44
N ILE A 91 19.58 24.64 7.76
CA ILE A 91 20.58 25.19 6.83
C ILE A 91 21.80 24.25 6.79
N GLY A 92 22.58 24.30 5.71
CA GLY A 92 23.88 23.63 5.61
C GLY A 92 23.80 22.10 5.71
N ASP A 93 24.67 21.51 6.53
CA ASP A 93 24.84 20.06 6.63
C ASP A 93 23.65 19.38 7.33
N SER A 94 23.03 20.04 8.32
CA SER A 94 21.82 19.55 8.99
C SER A 94 20.67 19.34 8.00
N ARG A 95 20.50 20.28 7.06
CA ARG A 95 19.49 20.17 5.98
C ARG A 95 19.78 18.98 5.07
N LYS A 96 21.03 18.84 4.62
CA LYS A 96 21.43 17.72 3.73
C LYS A 96 21.23 16.37 4.40
N ALA A 97 21.59 16.25 5.67
CA ALA A 97 21.39 15.02 6.44
C ALA A 97 19.92 14.63 6.52
N ARG A 98 19.01 15.58 6.80
CA ARG A 98 17.57 15.28 6.91
C ARG A 98 16.90 14.97 5.58
N LEU A 99 17.29 15.63 4.50
CA LEU A 99 16.82 15.27 3.15
C LEU A 99 17.29 13.86 2.77
N TYR A 100 18.51 13.48 3.15
CA TYR A 100 19.01 12.13 2.95
C TYR A 100 18.21 11.08 3.75
N ASP A 101 17.94 11.35 5.04
CA ASP A 101 17.11 10.48 5.88
C ASP A 101 15.70 10.31 5.30
N LEU A 102 15.07 11.40 4.86
CA LEU A 102 13.76 11.36 4.21
C LEU A 102 13.78 10.50 2.93
N GLY A 103 14.81 10.68 2.08
CA GLY A 103 15.00 9.88 0.88
C GLY A 103 15.24 8.39 1.16
N LEU A 104 15.89 8.04 2.29
CA LEU A 104 16.01 6.66 2.72
C LEU A 104 14.65 6.05 3.09
N VAL A 105 13.79 6.79 3.80
CA VAL A 105 12.44 6.32 4.16
C VAL A 105 11.56 6.20 2.91
N GLU A 106 11.69 7.11 1.95
CA GLU A 106 10.99 7.03 0.66
C GLU A 106 11.42 5.77 -0.13
N LYS A 107 12.74 5.51 -0.16
CA LYS A 107 13.28 4.30 -0.79
C LYS A 107 12.81 3.04 -0.07
N TYR A 108 12.76 3.05 1.26
CA TYR A 108 12.22 1.96 2.07
C TYR A 108 10.73 1.71 1.77
N ARG A 109 9.93 2.77 1.63
CA ARG A 109 8.51 2.69 1.26
C ARG A 109 8.32 2.01 -0.10
N LYS A 110 9.09 2.42 -1.12
CA LYS A 110 9.02 1.91 -2.49
C LYS A 110 9.64 0.51 -2.65
N ALA A 111 10.56 0.14 -1.76
CA ALA A 111 11.27 -1.12 -1.89
C ALA A 111 10.35 -2.33 -1.67
N ILE A 112 10.46 -3.30 -2.59
CA ILE A 112 9.69 -4.55 -2.56
C ILE A 112 10.22 -5.52 -1.48
N LYS A 113 11.53 -5.48 -1.19
CA LYS A 113 12.17 -6.34 -0.16
C LYS A 113 11.51 -6.23 1.22
N PRO A 114 11.31 -5.04 1.81
CA PRO A 114 10.62 -4.93 3.09
C PRO A 114 9.13 -5.26 2.98
N VAL A 115 8.46 -4.98 1.85
CA VAL A 115 7.07 -5.44 1.63
C VAL A 115 6.96 -6.97 1.72
N LEU A 116 7.89 -7.69 1.11
CA LEU A 116 7.97 -9.17 1.19
C LEU A 116 8.20 -9.68 2.62
N LYS A 117 8.97 -8.96 3.43
CA LYS A 117 9.28 -9.36 4.80
C LYS A 117 8.15 -9.02 5.78
N THR A 118 7.54 -7.85 5.62
CA THR A 118 6.56 -7.32 6.58
C THR A 118 5.12 -7.70 6.23
N SER A 119 4.84 -8.00 4.97
CA SER A 119 3.47 -8.29 4.49
C SER A 119 3.39 -9.55 3.58
N PRO A 120 3.88 -10.72 4.03
CA PRO A 120 3.88 -11.93 3.20
C PRO A 120 2.47 -12.45 2.89
N ILE A 121 1.52 -12.32 3.84
CA ILE A 121 0.13 -12.78 3.65
C ILE A 121 -0.56 -11.92 2.61
N PHE A 122 -0.40 -10.60 2.68
CA PHE A 122 -0.93 -9.68 1.67
C PHE A 122 -0.51 -10.08 0.25
N ILE A 123 0.76 -10.42 0.06
CA ILE A 123 1.30 -10.78 -1.26
C ILE A 123 0.67 -12.07 -1.79
N VAL A 124 0.58 -13.11 -0.98
CA VAL A 124 -0.03 -14.38 -1.38
C VAL A 124 -1.51 -14.18 -1.70
N CYS A 125 -2.24 -13.47 -0.84
CA CYS A 125 -3.67 -13.18 -1.04
C CYS A 125 -3.90 -12.30 -2.28
N TYR A 126 -3.02 -11.33 -2.53
CA TYR A 126 -3.08 -10.48 -3.71
C TYR A 126 -2.81 -11.26 -5.00
N ILE A 127 -1.80 -12.14 -5.02
CA ILE A 127 -1.53 -13.03 -6.16
C ILE A 127 -2.77 -13.90 -6.45
N PHE A 128 -3.36 -14.50 -5.42
CA PHE A 128 -4.57 -15.31 -5.56
C PHE A 128 -5.75 -14.50 -6.12
N TYR A 129 -5.96 -13.28 -5.60
CA TYR A 129 -6.97 -12.36 -6.13
C TYR A 129 -6.71 -12.00 -7.60
N SER A 130 -5.47 -11.66 -7.97
CA SER A 130 -5.11 -11.30 -9.34
C SER A 130 -5.36 -12.45 -10.33
N ILE A 131 -4.95 -13.67 -9.98
CA ILE A 131 -5.21 -14.86 -10.81
C ILE A 131 -6.73 -15.10 -10.92
N SER A 132 -7.46 -15.05 -9.82
CA SER A 132 -8.93 -15.22 -9.82
C SER A 132 -9.62 -14.17 -10.68
N PHE A 133 -9.19 -12.91 -10.58
CA PHE A 133 -9.72 -11.81 -11.38
C PHE A 133 -9.47 -12.02 -12.88
N LEU A 134 -8.28 -12.47 -13.28
CA LEU A 134 -7.99 -12.81 -14.67
C LEU A 134 -8.88 -13.94 -15.18
N VAL A 135 -9.11 -14.97 -14.37
CA VAL A 135 -10.03 -16.06 -14.71
C VAL A 135 -11.46 -15.54 -14.89
N PHE A 136 -11.96 -14.75 -13.95
CA PHE A 136 -13.31 -14.16 -14.03
C PHE A 136 -13.47 -13.28 -15.27
N PHE A 137 -12.45 -12.48 -15.57
CA PHE A 137 -12.43 -11.61 -16.75
C PHE A 137 -12.39 -12.42 -18.06
N SER A 138 -11.62 -13.51 -18.10
CA SER A 138 -11.58 -14.42 -19.25
C SER A 138 -12.91 -15.15 -19.47
N ASN A 139 -13.62 -15.48 -18.39
CA ASN A 139 -14.96 -16.08 -18.44
C ASN A 139 -16.02 -15.08 -18.92
N LEU A 140 -15.87 -13.78 -18.60
CA LEU A 140 -16.76 -12.73 -19.09
C LEU A 140 -16.62 -12.51 -20.60
N PHE A 141 -15.40 -12.65 -21.13
CA PHE A 141 -15.10 -12.49 -22.56
C PHE A 141 -14.56 -13.80 -23.15
N PRO A 142 -15.43 -14.75 -23.54
CA PRO A 142 -15.00 -16.07 -24.02
C PRO A 142 -14.10 -16.03 -25.27
N ARG A 143 -14.06 -14.92 -26.03
CA ARG A 143 -13.09 -14.71 -27.13
C ARG A 143 -11.63 -14.58 -26.66
N MET A 144 -11.37 -14.26 -25.39
CA MET A 144 -10.02 -14.21 -24.80
C MET A 144 -9.55 -15.55 -24.22
N LYS A 145 -10.39 -16.59 -24.15
CA LYS A 145 -9.99 -17.93 -23.66
C LYS A 145 -8.85 -18.57 -24.46
N LEU A 146 -8.64 -18.14 -25.70
CA LEU A 146 -7.58 -18.66 -26.58
C LEU A 146 -6.15 -18.35 -26.11
N ILE A 147 -5.94 -17.44 -25.14
CA ILE A 147 -4.60 -17.01 -24.71
C ILE A 147 -4.17 -17.68 -23.39
N PHE A 148 -5.11 -18.17 -22.57
CA PHE A 148 -4.83 -18.69 -21.22
C PHE A 148 -5.35 -20.12 -21.02
N ASN A 149 -5.09 -21.02 -21.97
CA ASN A 149 -5.28 -22.45 -21.73
C ASN A 149 -4.11 -22.97 -20.86
N PHE A 150 -4.37 -23.12 -19.57
CA PHE A 150 -3.64 -24.01 -18.66
C PHE A 150 -4.61 -25.08 -18.16
#